data_AF-A0AAV1HSS7-F1
#
_entry.id   AF-A0AAV1HSS7-F1
#
_cell.length_a   1.000
_cell.length_b   1.000
_cell.length_c   1.000
_cell.angle_alpha   90.00
_cell.angle_beta   90.00
_cell.angle_gamma   90.00
#
_symmetry.space_group_name_H-M   'P 1'
#
loop_
_entity.id
_entity.type
_entity.pdbx_description
1 polymer ?
#
loop_
_entity_poly.entity_id
_entity_poly.type
_entity_poly.pdbx_seq_one_letter_code
_entity_poly.pdbx_strand_id
1 'polypeptide(L)'
;MEELRSHPSYVALPATPPLLQPSTYRYVRQESPLWSALHSGVLTSSTLNGALGFYEPRAVQRLGLPRHYVRRGALMAAYSNLLEPEYTPPMQDIDEPSMAQQESHSAPVLNSNSSSKSSGKTLAQVWLDGAATAPPAAAPISGAVPAGLGPHERAKNPLQNQAAASMHSSARKPARRKHRRVTGSKDVHTTSTVSIQQEQARRLNSCTQNAAIGIGSIRCKWGSVQEATALWELMHAVPQGSLEEIGLCRVEPAVLREQYGFAEGALPPMGASPDGLIRQQQPLLQPSTASAALTALRAAFTGMSVQDDSSSGGVLECEVVEVKNTCPFRQQSGLTKKGKPRSSYLLRDPGPRQKISQTWVTQLQLEMLAAPAQSALLVSRSASQGMTIFRMWRDEEYLRIMLGYLSIFYTSFVLKRQPPPSNLFLNHPDYQHFLQHTLALSQGAEVVLHVPPETMPQALGDLRTFLK
;
A
#
# COMPACT_ATOMS: atom_id res chain seq x y z
N MET A 1 -3.65 17.27 8.29
CA MET A 1 -4.37 16.33 9.17
C MET A 1 -5.43 17.02 9.99
N GLU A 2 -5.13 18.02 10.82
CA GLU A 2 -6.15 18.72 11.62
C GLU A 2 -7.28 19.32 10.76
N GLU A 3 -6.95 20.03 9.68
CA GLU A 3 -7.95 20.56 8.72
C GLU A 3 -8.83 19.46 8.10
N LEU A 4 -8.24 18.33 7.69
CA LEU A 4 -8.98 17.16 7.19
C LEU A 4 -9.91 16.59 8.26
N ARG A 5 -9.41 16.39 9.49
CA ARG A 5 -10.18 15.91 10.65
C ARG A 5 -11.27 16.89 11.12
N SER A 6 -11.23 18.14 10.66
CA SER A 6 -12.27 19.17 10.91
C SER A 6 -13.35 19.25 9.81
N HIS A 7 -13.17 18.55 8.69
CA HIS A 7 -14.13 18.57 7.59
C HIS A 7 -15.41 17.82 7.98
N PRO A 8 -16.63 18.37 7.76
CA PRO A 8 -17.86 17.80 8.30
C PRO A 8 -18.17 16.38 7.79
N SER A 9 -17.80 16.06 6.54
CA SER A 9 -17.96 14.72 5.97
C SER A 9 -16.79 13.75 6.26
N TYR A 10 -15.84 14.12 7.14
CA TYR A 10 -14.68 13.27 7.47
C TYR A 10 -14.93 12.54 8.79
N VAL A 11 -14.88 11.21 8.76
CA VAL A 11 -15.01 10.37 9.92
C VAL A 11 -13.62 9.94 10.38
N ALA A 12 -13.06 10.70 11.32
CA ALA A 12 -11.78 10.35 11.93
C ALA A 12 -11.89 9.05 12.73
N LEU A 13 -10.76 8.33 12.86
CA LEU A 13 -10.65 7.21 13.77
C LEU A 13 -10.98 7.65 15.20
N PRO A 14 -11.50 6.76 16.08
CA PRO A 14 -11.74 7.11 17.47
C PRO A 14 -10.45 7.53 18.18
N ALA A 15 -10.57 8.27 19.29
CA ALA A 15 -9.43 8.70 20.08
C ALA A 15 -8.70 7.50 20.72
N THR A 16 -9.48 6.53 21.20
CA THR A 16 -9.01 5.23 21.70
C THR A 16 -9.58 4.15 20.77
N PRO A 17 -8.76 3.23 20.22
CA PRO A 17 -9.28 2.10 19.45
C PRO A 17 -10.12 1.18 20.36
N PRO A 18 -11.10 0.43 19.82
CA PRO A 18 -11.75 -0.64 20.56
C PRO A 18 -10.75 -1.76 20.90
N LEU A 19 -11.20 -2.75 21.70
CA LEU A 19 -10.38 -3.90 22.11
C LEU A 19 -9.64 -4.52 20.91
N LEU A 20 -8.31 -4.58 21.01
CA LEU A 20 -7.44 -4.94 19.90
C LEU A 20 -7.55 -6.42 19.54
N GLN A 21 -8.17 -6.67 18.38
CA GLN A 21 -8.29 -7.95 17.69
C GLN A 21 -8.07 -7.74 16.18
N PRO A 22 -7.75 -8.78 15.38
CA PRO A 22 -7.46 -8.62 13.95
C PRO A 22 -8.50 -7.85 13.13
N SER A 23 -9.80 -8.01 13.42
CA SER A 23 -10.89 -7.27 12.78
C SER A 23 -10.95 -5.78 13.15
N THR A 24 -10.35 -5.41 14.29
CA THR A 24 -10.31 -4.03 14.82
C THR A 24 -9.00 -3.30 14.56
N TYR A 25 -7.98 -3.96 14.00
CA TYR A 25 -6.71 -3.30 13.60
C TYR A 25 -6.93 -2.14 12.61
N ARG A 26 -8.06 -2.14 11.90
CA ARG A 26 -8.55 -1.03 11.07
C ARG A 26 -8.81 0.27 11.84
N TYR A 27 -8.89 0.23 13.17
CA TYR A 27 -9.04 1.41 14.03
C TYR A 27 -7.71 1.93 14.60
N VAL A 28 -6.59 1.29 14.28
CA VAL A 28 -5.25 1.72 14.71
C VAL A 28 -4.68 2.72 13.72
N ARG A 29 -4.45 3.95 14.22
CA ARG A 29 -3.88 5.07 13.44
C ARG A 29 -2.54 4.72 12.76
N GLN A 30 -2.40 5.04 11.49
CA GLN A 30 -1.23 4.67 10.69
C GLN A 30 0.08 5.34 11.18
N GLU A 31 -0.02 6.53 11.78
CA GLU A 31 1.13 7.21 12.40
C GLU A 31 1.62 6.56 13.70
N SER A 32 0.94 5.53 14.22
CA SER A 32 1.27 4.93 15.51
C SER A 32 2.38 3.86 15.44
N PRO A 33 3.20 3.71 16.49
CA PRO A 33 4.12 2.57 16.61
C PRO A 33 3.41 1.22 16.60
N LEU A 34 2.17 1.15 17.10
CA LEU A 34 1.35 -0.05 17.10
C LEU A 34 0.99 -0.50 15.67
N TRP A 35 0.55 0.42 14.81
CA TRP A 35 0.30 0.12 13.39
C TRP A 35 1.55 -0.44 12.70
N SER A 36 2.73 0.14 12.99
CA SER A 36 4.00 -0.35 12.47
C SER A 36 4.33 -1.77 12.97
N ALA A 37 4.04 -2.08 14.23
CA ALA A 37 4.26 -3.41 14.81
C ALA A 37 3.32 -4.48 14.19
N LEU A 38 2.06 -4.12 13.94
CA LEU A 38 1.04 -4.99 13.33
C LEU A 38 1.36 -5.46 11.89
N HIS A 39 2.42 -4.95 11.27
CA HIS A 39 2.93 -5.41 9.97
C HIS A 39 3.92 -6.58 10.08
N SER A 40 4.47 -6.87 11.27
CA SER A 40 5.40 -7.98 11.49
C SER A 40 4.67 -9.32 11.33
N GLY A 41 5.23 -10.23 10.53
CA GLY A 41 4.59 -11.51 10.18
C GLY A 41 3.46 -11.42 9.15
N VAL A 42 3.15 -10.23 8.61
CA VAL A 42 1.99 -9.97 7.73
C VAL A 42 2.43 -9.59 6.32
N LEU A 43 1.81 -10.19 5.30
CA LEU A 43 1.99 -9.77 3.92
C LEU A 43 1.07 -8.59 3.61
N THR A 44 1.66 -7.41 3.48
CA THR A 44 0.95 -6.16 3.19
C THR A 44 1.20 -5.64 1.78
N SER A 45 0.37 -4.71 1.30
CA SER A 45 0.47 -4.09 -0.04
C SER A 45 1.89 -3.61 -0.41
N SER A 46 2.64 -3.08 0.56
CA SER A 46 4.04 -2.65 0.42
C SER A 46 5.03 -3.77 0.05
N THR A 47 4.76 -5.02 0.46
CA THR A 47 5.60 -6.21 0.22
C THR A 47 5.00 -7.17 -0.82
N LEU A 48 3.70 -7.08 -1.08
CA LEU A 48 2.92 -7.91 -2.01
C LEU A 48 3.58 -8.09 -3.39
N ASN A 49 3.95 -7.00 -4.05
CA ASN A 49 4.65 -7.05 -5.35
C ASN A 49 6.02 -7.76 -5.28
N GLY A 50 6.65 -7.80 -4.12
CA GLY A 50 7.87 -8.57 -3.86
C GLY A 50 7.58 -10.07 -3.84
N ALA A 51 6.60 -10.49 -3.03
CA ALA A 51 6.13 -11.87 -2.93
C ALA A 51 5.61 -12.41 -4.29
N LEU A 52 4.92 -11.58 -5.07
CA LEU A 52 4.42 -11.90 -6.41
C LEU A 52 5.50 -11.90 -7.51
N GLY A 53 6.76 -11.58 -7.22
CA GLY A 53 7.84 -11.60 -8.21
C GLY A 53 7.80 -10.48 -9.26
N PHE A 54 7.01 -9.42 -9.07
CA PHE A 54 6.85 -8.34 -10.06
C PHE A 54 8.14 -7.55 -10.32
N TYR A 55 9.07 -7.56 -9.36
CA TYR A 55 10.35 -6.86 -9.43
C TYR A 55 11.51 -7.72 -9.93
N GLU A 56 11.21 -8.88 -10.51
CA GLU A 56 12.22 -9.76 -11.11
C GLU A 56 12.44 -9.44 -12.60
N PRO A 57 13.65 -9.67 -13.16
CA PRO A 57 14.03 -9.13 -14.46
C PRO A 57 13.03 -9.36 -15.60
N ARG A 58 12.51 -10.59 -15.73
CA ARG A 58 11.55 -10.94 -16.79
C ARG A 58 10.12 -10.46 -16.49
N ALA A 59 9.73 -10.32 -15.23
CA ALA A 59 8.44 -9.76 -14.84
C ALA A 59 8.41 -8.25 -15.09
N VAL A 60 9.46 -7.52 -14.69
CA VAL A 60 9.67 -6.10 -14.98
C VAL A 60 9.59 -5.82 -16.48
N GLN A 61 10.26 -6.64 -17.30
CA GLN A 61 10.20 -6.53 -18.76
C GLN A 61 8.77 -6.72 -19.30
N ARG A 62 8.06 -7.76 -18.84
CA ARG A 62 6.70 -8.09 -19.29
C ARG A 62 5.67 -7.04 -18.88
N LEU A 63 5.76 -6.50 -17.67
CA LEU A 63 4.91 -5.41 -17.17
C LEU A 63 5.24 -4.03 -17.78
N GLY A 64 6.22 -3.94 -18.68
CA GLY A 64 6.66 -2.67 -19.26
C GLY A 64 7.30 -1.71 -18.27
N LEU A 65 7.78 -2.22 -17.12
CA LEU A 65 8.37 -1.42 -16.06
C LEU A 65 9.83 -1.04 -16.39
N PRO A 66 10.30 0.18 -16.03
CA PRO A 66 11.69 0.58 -16.23
C PRO A 66 12.68 -0.35 -15.52
N ARG A 67 13.86 -0.59 -16.10
CA ARG A 67 14.90 -1.49 -15.54
C ARG A 67 15.29 -1.23 -14.08
N HIS A 68 15.13 0.00 -13.56
CA HIS A 68 15.40 0.31 -12.15
C HIS A 68 14.37 -0.27 -11.17
N TYR A 69 13.26 -0.85 -11.65
CA TYR A 69 12.33 -1.66 -10.87
C TYR A 69 12.83 -3.10 -10.65
N VAL A 70 13.94 -3.53 -11.27
CA VAL A 70 14.53 -4.83 -10.99
C VAL A 70 15.18 -4.80 -9.60
N ARG A 71 14.58 -5.50 -8.62
CA ARG A 71 15.06 -5.54 -7.23
C ARG A 71 14.76 -6.86 -6.54
N ARG A 72 15.72 -7.80 -6.54
CA ARG A 72 15.63 -9.06 -5.76
C ARG A 72 15.37 -8.81 -4.26
N GLY A 73 15.87 -7.70 -3.73
CA GLY A 73 15.66 -7.30 -2.34
C GLY A 73 14.19 -7.17 -1.93
N ALA A 74 13.26 -6.92 -2.86
CA ALA A 74 11.83 -6.84 -2.52
C ALA A 74 11.19 -8.22 -2.26
N LEU A 75 11.55 -9.23 -3.06
CA LEU A 75 11.16 -10.63 -2.80
C LEU A 75 11.77 -11.14 -1.50
N MET A 76 13.06 -10.82 -1.25
CA MET A 76 13.71 -11.20 -0.01
C MET A 76 13.13 -10.48 1.22
N ALA A 77 12.73 -9.20 1.10
CA ALA A 77 12.08 -8.48 2.19
C ALA A 77 10.70 -9.08 2.54
N ALA A 78 9.90 -9.45 1.53
CA ALA A 78 8.63 -10.14 1.76
C ALA A 78 8.84 -11.51 2.44
N TYR A 79 9.84 -12.27 1.98
CA TYR A 79 10.21 -13.55 2.58
C TYR A 79 10.66 -13.39 4.04
N SER A 80 11.58 -12.46 4.33
CA SER A 80 12.05 -12.19 5.69
C SER A 80 10.92 -11.72 6.62
N ASN A 81 10.02 -10.83 6.17
CA ASN A 81 8.92 -10.35 7.01
C ASN A 81 7.95 -11.46 7.42
N LEU A 82 7.75 -12.47 6.57
CA LEU A 82 6.89 -13.62 6.86
C LEU A 82 7.58 -14.76 7.61
N LEU A 83 8.88 -14.64 7.91
CA LEU A 83 9.57 -15.51 8.87
C LEU A 83 9.42 -15.01 10.32
N GLU A 84 9.14 -13.73 10.51
CA GLU A 84 8.80 -13.16 11.81
C GLU A 84 7.41 -13.65 12.26
N PRO A 85 7.19 -13.86 13.58
CA PRO A 85 5.87 -14.18 14.10
C PRO A 85 4.90 -12.99 13.90
N GLU A 86 3.61 -13.27 13.74
CA GLU A 86 2.61 -12.20 13.72
C GLU A 86 2.60 -11.45 15.06
N TYR A 87 2.76 -10.12 15.01
CA TYR A 87 2.66 -9.30 16.22
C TYR A 87 1.24 -9.34 16.77
N THR A 88 1.08 -10.01 17.91
CA THR A 88 -0.15 -9.99 18.70
C THR A 88 0.03 -8.93 19.80
N PRO A 89 -0.78 -7.85 19.82
CA PRO A 89 -0.78 -6.92 20.95
C PRO A 89 -1.03 -7.70 22.25
N PRO A 90 -0.37 -7.36 23.37
CA PRO A 90 -0.75 -7.92 24.65
C PRO A 90 -2.23 -7.61 24.89
N MET A 91 -3.00 -8.61 25.34
CA MET A 91 -4.33 -8.31 25.88
C MET A 91 -4.13 -7.28 26.98
N GLN A 92 -4.75 -6.11 26.84
CA GLN A 92 -4.85 -5.20 27.96
C GLN A 92 -5.70 -5.93 29.00
N ASP A 93 -5.09 -6.23 30.15
CA ASP A 93 -5.84 -6.75 31.29
C ASP A 93 -7.02 -5.80 31.52
N ILE A 94 -8.22 -6.36 31.43
CA ILE A 94 -9.43 -5.62 31.73
C ILE A 94 -9.46 -5.50 33.24
N ASP A 95 -8.84 -4.45 33.77
CA ASP A 95 -9.24 -3.90 35.06
C ASP A 95 -10.73 -3.60 34.93
N GLU A 96 -11.57 -4.46 35.52
CA GLU A 96 -13.02 -4.26 35.52
C GLU A 96 -13.30 -2.86 36.10
N PRO A 97 -13.92 -1.94 35.35
CA PRO A 97 -14.43 -0.72 35.95
C PRO A 97 -15.57 -1.15 36.88
N SER A 98 -15.30 -1.16 38.19
CA SER A 98 -16.27 -1.54 39.21
C SER A 98 -17.40 -0.51 39.28
N MET A 99 -18.39 -0.64 38.40
CA MET A 99 -19.64 0.08 38.43
C MET A 99 -20.80 -0.90 38.36
N ALA A 100 -21.22 -1.34 39.55
CA ALA A 100 -22.57 -1.82 39.73
C ALA A 100 -23.55 -0.68 39.41
N GLN A 101 -24.27 -0.81 38.31
CA GLN A 101 -25.63 -0.31 38.21
C GLN A 101 -26.41 -1.16 37.20
N GLN A 102 -27.43 -1.84 37.73
CA GLN A 102 -28.39 -2.59 36.93
C GLN A 102 -29.23 -1.60 36.13
N GLU A 103 -29.49 -1.91 34.86
CA GLU A 103 -30.87 -1.82 34.36
C GLU A 103 -31.12 -2.88 33.29
N SER A 104 -32.33 -3.43 33.30
CA SER A 104 -32.62 -4.75 32.76
C SER A 104 -33.61 -4.68 31.61
N HIS A 105 -33.23 -5.14 30.41
CA HIS A 105 -34.20 -5.48 29.37
C HIS A 105 -33.83 -6.79 28.64
N SER A 106 -34.60 -7.84 28.93
CA SER A 106 -34.80 -9.02 28.08
C SER A 106 -35.69 -8.62 26.87
N ALA A 107 -35.82 -9.33 25.75
CA ALA A 107 -35.41 -10.65 25.25
C ALA A 107 -35.47 -10.57 23.68
N PRO A 108 -35.57 -11.66 22.86
CA PRO A 108 -35.25 -13.07 23.08
C PRO A 108 -34.23 -13.64 22.07
N VAL A 109 -33.69 -14.82 22.38
CA VAL A 109 -32.87 -15.62 21.45
C VAL A 109 -33.79 -16.42 20.51
N LEU A 110 -33.51 -16.38 19.21
CA LEU A 110 -34.00 -17.39 18.25
C LEU A 110 -32.83 -18.19 17.70
N ASN A 111 -32.92 -19.51 17.86
CA ASN A 111 -31.87 -20.48 17.56
C ASN A 111 -32.34 -21.35 16.39
N SER A 112 -31.57 -21.43 15.31
CA SER A 112 -31.85 -22.33 14.18
C SER A 112 -30.57 -22.91 13.59
N ASN A 113 -30.15 -24.05 14.12
CA ASN A 113 -29.18 -24.93 13.46
C ASN A 113 -29.82 -25.56 12.21
N SER A 114 -29.15 -25.45 11.05
CA SER A 114 -29.39 -26.35 9.92
C SER A 114 -28.07 -26.69 9.23
N SER A 115 -27.61 -27.93 9.42
CA SER A 115 -26.39 -28.46 8.81
C SER A 115 -26.68 -29.12 7.47
N SER A 116 -26.10 -28.60 6.38
CA SER A 116 -26.08 -29.28 5.07
C SER A 116 -24.65 -29.47 4.58
N LYS A 117 -24.19 -30.73 4.52
CA LYS A 117 -22.89 -31.09 3.94
C LYS A 117 -23.02 -31.14 2.42
N SER A 118 -22.23 -30.35 1.69
CA SER A 118 -22.04 -30.49 0.24
C SER A 118 -20.55 -30.61 -0.09
N SER A 119 -20.11 -31.81 -0.47
CA SER A 119 -18.71 -32.10 -0.78
C SER A 119 -18.32 -31.62 -2.19
N GLY A 120 -17.86 -30.38 -2.31
CA GLY A 120 -17.21 -29.86 -3.52
C GLY A 120 -15.69 -30.06 -3.47
N LYS A 121 -15.09 -30.70 -4.49
CA LYS A 121 -13.62 -30.79 -4.62
C LYS A 121 -13.06 -29.48 -5.15
N THR A 122 -12.06 -28.92 -4.47
CA THR A 122 -11.43 -27.63 -4.82
C THR A 122 -10.31 -27.77 -5.85
N LEU A 123 -10.15 -26.73 -6.69
CA LEU A 123 -9.19 -26.69 -7.81
C LEU A 123 -7.73 -26.89 -7.37
N ALA A 124 -7.39 -26.50 -6.14
CA ALA A 124 -6.05 -26.67 -5.56
C ALA A 124 -5.59 -28.14 -5.50
N GLN A 125 -6.52 -29.11 -5.46
CA GLN A 125 -6.19 -30.53 -5.48
C GLN A 125 -5.85 -31.03 -6.89
N VAL A 126 -6.38 -30.39 -7.94
CA VAL A 126 -6.19 -30.80 -9.35
C VAL A 126 -4.77 -30.51 -9.85
N TRP A 127 -4.10 -29.52 -9.26
CA TRP A 127 -2.73 -29.13 -9.66
C TRP A 127 -1.61 -29.92 -8.98
N LEU A 128 -1.91 -30.69 -7.93
CA LEU A 128 -0.89 -31.48 -7.22
C LEU A 128 -0.70 -32.89 -7.80
N ASP A 129 -1.72 -33.46 -8.44
CA ASP A 129 -1.70 -34.84 -8.96
C ASP A 129 -1.41 -34.94 -10.48
N GLY A 130 -1.16 -33.82 -11.16
CA GLY A 130 -1.06 -33.70 -12.62
C GLY A 130 0.30 -34.08 -13.24
N ALA A 131 0.88 -35.25 -12.91
CA ALA A 131 2.21 -35.63 -13.41
C ALA A 131 2.35 -37.11 -13.82
N ALA A 132 1.82 -37.50 -14.99
CA ALA A 132 2.40 -38.53 -15.89
C ALA A 132 1.54 -38.81 -17.14
N THR A 133 1.97 -38.36 -18.32
CA THR A 133 1.83 -39.09 -19.61
C THR A 133 2.68 -38.41 -20.70
N ALA A 134 3.70 -39.09 -21.20
CA ALA A 134 4.32 -38.79 -22.51
C ALA A 134 3.51 -39.51 -23.61
N PRO A 135 3.45 -39.01 -24.87
CA PRO A 135 4.40 -39.45 -25.91
C PRO A 135 4.58 -38.39 -27.05
N PRO A 136 5.07 -38.74 -28.27
CA PRO A 136 6.27 -39.50 -28.64
C PRO A 136 7.27 -38.65 -29.46
N ALA A 137 8.39 -39.24 -29.89
CA ALA A 137 9.45 -38.58 -30.64
C ALA A 137 9.17 -38.36 -32.14
N ALA A 138 9.80 -37.33 -32.72
CA ALA A 138 10.07 -37.19 -34.14
C ALA A 138 11.49 -36.62 -34.34
N ALA A 139 12.20 -37.09 -35.36
CA ALA A 139 13.64 -36.89 -35.57
C ALA A 139 13.93 -35.86 -36.72
N PRO A 140 15.18 -35.64 -37.20
CA PRO A 140 15.76 -34.30 -37.19
C PRO A 140 15.93 -33.66 -38.58
N ILE A 141 16.21 -32.35 -38.61
CA ILE A 141 16.74 -31.67 -39.81
C ILE A 141 18.09 -31.02 -39.47
N SER A 142 19.06 -31.25 -40.35
CA SER A 142 20.48 -30.88 -40.22
C SER A 142 20.76 -29.42 -40.59
N GLY A 143 21.82 -28.82 -40.04
CA GLY A 143 22.20 -27.42 -40.28
C GLY A 143 23.48 -26.96 -39.57
N ALA A 144 24.63 -27.54 -39.90
CA ALA A 144 25.98 -27.09 -39.50
C ALA A 144 26.48 -25.98 -40.49
N VAL A 145 27.52 -25.16 -40.31
CA VAL A 145 28.59 -24.81 -39.32
C VAL A 145 29.28 -23.50 -39.87
N PRO A 146 30.24 -22.75 -39.25
CA PRO A 146 31.02 -22.83 -37.99
C PRO A 146 30.75 -21.64 -37.01
N ALA A 147 31.06 -21.67 -35.71
CA ALA A 147 32.34 -21.80 -34.96
C ALA A 147 33.20 -20.52 -34.85
N GLY A 148 33.55 -20.10 -33.61
CA GLY A 148 34.35 -18.90 -33.36
C GLY A 148 34.58 -18.53 -31.87
N LEU A 149 35.48 -19.27 -31.21
CA LEU A 149 36.30 -18.85 -30.04
C LEU A 149 35.62 -18.35 -28.73
N GLY A 150 35.80 -19.11 -27.65
CA GLY A 150 35.79 -18.59 -26.27
C GLY A 150 37.23 -18.37 -25.76
N PRO A 151 37.50 -18.49 -24.45
CA PRO A 151 36.81 -17.84 -23.34
C PRO A 151 37.80 -17.00 -22.50
N HIS A 152 37.32 -16.16 -21.58
CA HIS A 152 38.16 -15.67 -20.48
C HIS A 152 37.38 -15.52 -19.18
N GLU A 153 37.73 -16.34 -18.20
CA GLU A 153 37.39 -16.12 -16.80
C GLU A 153 38.13 -14.89 -16.25
N ARG A 154 37.48 -14.17 -15.32
CA ARG A 154 38.22 -13.60 -14.17
C ARG A 154 37.31 -13.31 -12.99
N ALA A 155 37.44 -14.13 -11.94
CA ALA A 155 37.00 -13.76 -10.61
C ALA A 155 37.90 -12.66 -10.02
N LYS A 156 37.36 -11.86 -9.08
CA LYS A 156 38.04 -11.40 -7.84
C LYS A 156 37.13 -10.54 -6.94
N ASN A 157 37.03 -10.95 -5.67
CA ASN A 157 36.72 -10.06 -4.55
C ASN A 157 37.92 -9.11 -4.28
N PRO A 158 37.72 -8.00 -3.55
CA PRO A 158 37.99 -8.01 -2.10
C PRO A 158 36.83 -7.38 -1.29
N LEU A 159 36.45 -7.92 -0.12
CA LEU A 159 37.14 -7.89 1.18
C LEU A 159 37.33 -6.49 1.80
N GLN A 160 36.63 -6.32 2.93
CA GLN A 160 36.95 -5.57 4.16
C GLN A 160 37.98 -4.43 4.13
N ASN A 161 37.64 -3.34 4.82
CA ASN A 161 38.50 -2.84 5.89
C ASN A 161 37.70 -2.13 6.99
N GLN A 162 37.93 -2.52 8.24
CA GLN A 162 37.70 -1.68 9.42
C GLN A 162 38.95 -0.82 9.64
N ALA A 163 38.81 0.39 10.19
CA ALA A 163 39.85 1.02 10.99
C ALA A 163 39.24 2.10 11.90
N ALA A 164 39.65 2.11 13.16
CA ALA A 164 39.31 3.13 14.13
C ALA A 164 40.56 3.94 14.52
N ALA A 165 40.40 5.25 14.75
CA ALA A 165 41.23 6.12 15.58
C ALA A 165 40.46 7.46 15.68
N SER A 166 39.99 7.94 16.83
CA SER A 166 40.77 8.45 17.97
C SER A 166 41.66 9.64 17.63
N MET A 167 41.35 10.81 18.19
CA MET A 167 42.32 11.67 18.90
C MET A 167 41.61 12.80 19.64
N HIS A 168 42.11 13.13 20.83
CA HIS A 168 41.59 14.19 21.70
C HIS A 168 42.03 15.59 21.25
N SER A 169 41.24 16.62 21.60
CA SER A 169 41.81 17.78 22.30
C SER A 169 40.77 18.45 23.20
N SER A 170 41.17 18.75 24.43
CA SER A 170 40.37 19.52 25.40
C SER A 170 40.90 20.95 25.47
N ALA A 171 40.01 21.94 25.51
CA ALA A 171 40.34 23.31 25.92
C ALA A 171 39.30 23.81 26.93
N ARG A 172 39.75 24.33 28.07
CA ARG A 172 38.91 24.73 29.21
C ARG A 172 38.81 26.25 29.33
N LYS A 173 37.56 26.75 29.49
CA LYS A 173 37.18 27.89 30.39
C LYS A 173 37.69 29.29 29.96
N PRO A 174 37.05 30.43 30.37
CA PRO A 174 36.56 30.73 31.73
C PRO A 174 35.10 31.19 31.87
N ALA A 175 34.65 31.19 33.13
CA ALA A 175 33.31 31.58 33.56
C ALA A 175 33.23 33.06 33.98
N ARG A 176 32.06 33.69 33.82
CA ARG A 176 31.69 34.94 34.52
C ARG A 176 30.36 34.76 35.26
N ARG A 177 30.43 34.80 36.60
CA ARG A 177 29.35 35.29 37.49
C ARG A 177 29.25 36.80 37.29
N LYS A 178 28.16 37.53 37.57
CA LYS A 178 26.76 37.30 38.00
C LYS A 178 26.08 38.65 37.73
N HIS A 179 24.77 38.73 37.45
CA HIS A 179 23.92 39.74 38.10
C HIS A 179 22.44 39.36 37.99
N ARG A 180 21.78 39.30 39.16
CA ARG A 180 20.35 39.04 39.30
C ARG A 180 19.63 40.39 39.26
N ARG A 181 18.75 40.63 38.29
CA ARG A 181 17.79 41.74 38.31
C ARG A 181 16.39 41.17 38.10
N VAL A 182 15.54 41.34 39.10
CA VAL A 182 14.13 40.92 39.07
C VAL A 182 13.32 42.10 38.55
N THR A 183 12.64 41.91 37.43
CA THR A 183 11.59 42.80 36.89
C THR A 183 10.60 41.90 36.15
N GLY A 184 9.30 42.01 36.45
CA GLY A 184 8.34 40.96 36.12
C GLY A 184 7.75 40.98 34.70
N SER A 185 6.92 39.95 34.46
CA SER A 185 5.80 39.94 33.50
C SER A 185 6.12 40.01 32.00
N LYS A 186 6.73 38.95 31.43
CA LYS A 186 6.80 38.72 29.96
C LYS A 186 6.68 37.24 29.49
N ASP A 187 6.18 36.32 30.31
CA ASP A 187 6.31 34.87 30.07
C ASP A 187 5.33 34.21 29.06
N VAL A 188 4.57 35.00 28.28
CA VAL A 188 3.60 34.46 27.30
C VAL A 188 4.15 34.48 25.84
N HIS A 189 5.12 35.34 25.51
CA HIS A 189 5.60 35.50 24.12
C HIS A 189 6.91 34.76 23.80
N THR A 190 7.79 34.59 24.79
CA THR A 190 9.08 33.89 24.65
C THR A 190 8.93 32.39 24.46
N THR A 191 7.93 31.79 25.10
CA THR A 191 7.66 30.34 25.10
C THR A 191 7.24 29.86 23.70
N SER A 192 6.50 30.69 22.96
CA SER A 192 6.06 30.42 21.59
C SER A 192 7.19 30.55 20.56
N THR A 193 8.12 31.49 20.73
CA THR A 193 9.25 31.64 19.80
C THR A 193 10.27 30.51 19.94
N VAL A 194 10.51 30.02 21.16
CA VAL A 194 11.41 28.87 21.40
C VAL A 194 10.82 27.58 20.82
N SER A 195 9.51 27.34 20.95
CA SER A 195 8.88 26.14 20.37
C SER A 195 8.90 26.14 18.83
N ILE A 196 8.68 27.29 18.20
CA ILE A 196 8.79 27.46 16.74
C ILE A 196 10.22 27.16 16.24
N GLN A 197 11.24 27.68 16.90
CA GLN A 197 12.65 27.42 16.52
C GLN A 197 13.03 25.94 16.69
N GLN A 198 12.57 25.29 17.78
CA GLN A 198 12.79 23.86 18.01
C GLN A 198 12.07 22.99 16.97
N GLU A 199 10.85 23.37 16.56
CA GLU A 199 10.09 22.71 15.50
C GLU A 199 10.77 22.88 14.13
N GLN A 200 11.23 24.09 13.80
CA GLN A 200 12.02 24.35 12.57
C GLN A 200 13.31 23.52 12.53
N ALA A 201 14.05 23.43 13.65
CA ALA A 201 15.25 22.60 13.75
C ALA A 201 14.93 21.10 13.58
N ARG A 202 13.84 20.59 14.19
CA ARG A 202 13.38 19.20 14.01
C ARG A 202 13.01 18.92 12.55
N ARG A 203 12.28 19.83 11.88
CA ARG A 203 11.96 19.74 10.45
C ARG A 203 13.21 19.72 9.57
N LEU A 204 14.16 20.63 9.82
CA LEU A 204 15.42 20.70 9.08
C LEU A 204 16.23 19.39 9.21
N ASN A 205 16.37 18.87 10.43
CA ASN A 205 17.04 17.59 10.67
C ASN A 205 16.38 16.43 9.93
N SER A 206 15.05 16.33 9.98
CA SER A 206 14.27 15.34 9.22
C SER A 206 14.50 15.46 7.70
N CYS A 207 14.52 16.68 7.16
CA CYS A 207 14.80 16.93 5.75
C CYS A 207 16.23 16.52 5.37
N THR A 208 17.23 16.87 6.19
CA THR A 208 18.64 16.49 5.97
C THR A 208 18.84 14.97 5.99
N GLN A 209 18.19 14.26 6.93
CA GLN A 209 18.23 12.79 6.99
C GLN A 209 17.62 12.15 5.73
N ASN A 210 16.44 12.61 5.30
CA ASN A 210 15.81 12.13 4.07
C ASN A 210 16.65 12.43 2.82
N ALA A 211 17.29 13.61 2.76
CA ALA A 211 18.19 13.98 1.66
C ALA A 211 19.46 13.11 1.62
N ALA A 212 20.00 12.71 2.78
CA ALA A 212 21.15 11.82 2.87
C ALA A 212 20.85 10.39 2.40
N ILE A 213 19.63 9.88 2.63
CA ILE A 213 19.16 8.58 2.09
C ILE A 213 18.94 8.67 0.56
N GLY A 214 18.53 9.84 0.07
CA GLY A 214 18.47 10.17 -1.36
C GLY A 214 17.06 10.34 -1.92
N ILE A 215 16.96 10.49 -3.25
CA ILE A 215 15.72 10.94 -3.93
C ILE A 215 14.49 10.04 -3.68
N GLY A 216 14.69 8.75 -3.38
CA GLY A 216 13.61 7.84 -2.98
C GLY A 216 12.96 8.28 -1.67
N SER A 217 13.76 8.53 -0.63
CA SER A 217 13.27 8.96 0.68
C SER A 217 12.57 10.32 0.62
N ILE A 218 13.13 11.26 -0.16
CA ILE A 218 12.51 12.57 -0.43
C ILE A 218 11.11 12.40 -1.06
N ARG A 219 10.95 11.47 -2.02
CA ARG A 219 9.66 11.20 -2.67
C ARG A 219 8.64 10.58 -1.72
N CYS A 220 9.05 9.61 -0.89
CA CYS A 220 8.17 9.01 0.11
C CYS A 220 7.72 10.08 1.13
N LYS A 221 8.66 10.86 1.68
CA LYS A 221 8.34 11.90 2.66
C LYS A 221 7.46 13.02 2.07
N TRP A 222 7.64 13.36 0.79
CA TRP A 222 6.72 14.25 0.08
C TRP A 222 5.30 13.69 0.02
N GLY A 223 5.18 12.39 -0.31
CA GLY A 223 3.89 11.69 -0.39
C GLY A 223 3.09 11.81 0.90
N SER A 224 3.65 11.32 2.01
CA SER A 224 2.98 11.30 3.32
C SER A 224 2.69 12.69 3.90
N VAL A 225 3.46 13.72 3.52
CA VAL A 225 3.18 15.11 3.96
C VAL A 225 2.00 15.73 3.20
N GLN A 226 1.74 15.29 1.97
CA GLN A 226 0.70 15.84 1.09
C GLN A 226 -0.58 14.98 1.05
N GLU A 227 -0.57 13.80 1.66
CA GLU A 227 -1.66 12.81 1.71
C GLU A 227 -2.96 13.42 2.26
N ALA A 228 -2.88 14.02 3.46
CA ALA A 228 -3.98 14.72 4.10
C ALA A 228 -4.62 15.81 3.22
N THR A 229 -3.80 16.54 2.45
CA THR A 229 -4.26 17.60 1.55
C THR A 229 -4.97 17.00 0.33
N ALA A 230 -4.46 15.91 -0.24
CA ALA A 230 -5.10 15.23 -1.37
C ALA A 230 -6.44 14.59 -0.97
N LEU A 231 -6.55 14.02 0.25
CA LEU A 231 -7.81 13.53 0.80
C LEU A 231 -8.82 14.67 1.03
N TRP A 232 -8.37 15.82 1.54
CA TRP A 232 -9.24 16.99 1.74
C TRP A 232 -9.71 17.60 0.40
N GLU A 233 -8.83 17.68 -0.59
CA GLU A 233 -9.17 18.10 -1.96
C GLU A 233 -10.10 17.09 -2.64
N LEU A 234 -9.96 15.77 -2.38
CA LEU A 234 -10.89 14.73 -2.86
C LEU A 234 -12.29 14.98 -2.32
N MET A 235 -12.45 15.29 -1.02
CA MET A 235 -13.77 15.53 -0.42
C MET A 235 -14.50 16.72 -1.04
N HIS A 236 -13.78 17.73 -1.51
CA HIS A 236 -14.37 18.85 -2.27
C HIS A 236 -14.80 18.45 -3.68
N ALA A 237 -14.07 17.51 -4.30
CA ALA A 237 -14.44 16.92 -5.59
C ALA A 237 -15.60 15.91 -5.47
N VAL A 238 -15.88 15.40 -4.27
CA VAL A 238 -16.92 14.41 -3.96
C VAL A 238 -17.81 14.91 -2.81
N PRO A 239 -18.55 16.03 -2.98
CA PRO A 239 -19.21 16.72 -1.87
C PRO A 239 -20.37 15.95 -1.21
N GLN A 240 -20.90 14.92 -1.88
CA GLN A 240 -21.93 14.01 -1.34
C GLN A 240 -21.34 12.73 -0.71
N GLY A 241 -20.01 12.62 -0.67
CA GLY A 241 -19.31 11.50 -0.05
C GLY A 241 -19.00 11.75 1.44
N SER A 242 -18.87 10.67 2.20
CA SER A 242 -18.21 10.69 3.52
C SER A 242 -16.93 9.87 3.44
N LEU A 243 -15.84 10.38 4.03
CA LEU A 243 -14.51 9.76 3.99
C LEU A 243 -14.11 9.32 5.41
N GLU A 244 -13.92 8.02 5.58
CA GLU A 244 -13.49 7.37 6.82
C GLU A 244 -11.97 7.22 6.85
N GLU A 245 -11.34 7.70 7.94
CA GLU A 245 -9.95 7.39 8.29
C GLU A 245 -9.84 5.90 8.64
N ILE A 246 -8.84 5.19 8.12
CA ILE A 246 -8.69 3.74 8.37
C ILE A 246 -7.24 3.32 8.57
N GLY A 247 -7.07 2.31 9.42
CA GLY A 247 -5.80 1.63 9.72
C GLY A 247 -5.63 0.34 8.92
N LEU A 248 -5.03 -0.67 9.56
CA LEU A 248 -4.75 -1.96 8.91
C LEU A 248 -6.00 -2.84 8.84
N CYS A 249 -6.61 -2.93 7.66
CA CYS A 249 -7.62 -3.92 7.33
C CYS A 249 -6.98 -5.30 7.16
N ARG A 250 -7.51 -6.31 7.84
CA ARG A 250 -7.05 -7.71 7.73
C ARG A 250 -7.93 -8.48 6.76
N VAL A 251 -7.32 -9.31 5.92
CA VAL A 251 -8.06 -10.27 5.11
C VAL A 251 -8.55 -11.39 6.03
N GLU A 252 -9.86 -11.59 6.11
CA GLU A 252 -10.45 -12.59 7.01
C GLU A 252 -10.20 -14.03 6.50
N PRO A 253 -9.75 -14.97 7.36
CA PRO A 253 -9.57 -16.37 6.96
C PRO A 253 -10.84 -17.04 6.44
N ALA A 254 -12.02 -16.61 6.92
CA ALA A 254 -13.31 -17.10 6.42
C ALA A 254 -13.51 -16.79 4.93
N VAL A 255 -13.23 -15.54 4.51
CA VAL A 255 -13.30 -15.11 3.10
C VAL A 255 -12.37 -15.96 2.21
N LEU A 256 -11.13 -16.20 2.65
CA LEU A 256 -10.16 -17.02 1.92
C LEU A 256 -10.62 -18.48 1.75
N ARG A 257 -11.24 -19.06 2.78
CA ARG A 257 -11.79 -20.42 2.76
C ARG A 257 -13.05 -20.53 1.90
N GLU A 258 -13.99 -19.60 2.06
CA GLU A 258 -15.34 -19.72 1.52
C GLU A 258 -15.47 -19.21 0.08
N GLN A 259 -14.79 -18.11 -0.26
CA GLN A 259 -14.88 -17.51 -1.60
C GLN A 259 -13.78 -18.02 -2.54
N TYR A 260 -12.60 -18.34 -2.00
CA TYR A 260 -11.42 -18.72 -2.80
C TYR A 260 -10.96 -20.18 -2.60
N GLY A 261 -11.53 -20.91 -1.64
CA GLY A 261 -11.24 -22.33 -1.44
C GLY A 261 -9.85 -22.64 -0.87
N PHE A 262 -9.17 -21.67 -0.26
CA PHE A 262 -7.88 -21.91 0.39
C PHE A 262 -8.07 -22.50 1.79
N ALA A 263 -7.35 -23.58 2.07
CA ALA A 263 -7.32 -24.16 3.41
C ALA A 263 -6.61 -23.21 4.40
N GLU A 264 -6.92 -23.37 5.69
CA GLU A 264 -6.23 -22.66 6.77
C GLU A 264 -4.72 -22.94 6.72
N GLY A 265 -3.90 -21.90 6.87
CA GLY A 265 -2.43 -21.98 6.74
C GLY A 265 -1.90 -22.12 5.30
N ALA A 266 -2.75 -22.25 4.27
CA ALA A 266 -2.30 -22.29 2.87
C ALA A 266 -1.83 -20.92 2.34
N LEU A 267 -2.14 -19.84 3.05
CA LEU A 267 -1.79 -18.45 2.75
C LEU A 267 -1.19 -17.79 3.99
N PRO A 268 -0.32 -16.76 3.82
CA PRO A 268 0.18 -15.99 4.95
C PRO A 268 -0.94 -15.15 5.57
N PRO A 269 -0.76 -14.67 6.82
CA PRO A 269 -1.46 -13.48 7.30
C PRO A 269 -1.36 -12.34 6.28
N MET A 270 -2.49 -11.72 5.94
CA MET A 270 -2.57 -10.65 4.95
C MET A 270 -3.38 -9.47 5.44
N GLY A 271 -3.02 -8.27 4.97
CA GLY A 271 -3.78 -7.06 5.21
C GLY A 271 -3.32 -5.90 4.34
N ALA A 272 -4.08 -4.82 4.35
CA ALA A 272 -3.75 -3.57 3.69
C ALA A 272 -4.22 -2.38 4.52
N SER A 273 -3.58 -1.22 4.33
CA SER A 273 -3.99 0.03 4.98
C SER A 273 -4.32 1.04 3.89
N PRO A 274 -5.57 1.10 3.41
CA PRO A 274 -6.03 2.18 2.52
C PRO A 274 -5.78 3.55 3.14
N ASP A 275 -5.62 4.59 2.32
CA ASP A 275 -5.57 5.97 2.80
C ASP A 275 -6.95 6.48 3.29
N GLY A 276 -8.03 5.77 2.93
CA GLY A 276 -9.37 5.93 3.50
C GLY A 276 -10.39 4.94 2.92
N LEU A 277 -11.61 4.96 3.45
CA LEU A 277 -12.80 4.42 2.78
C LEU A 277 -13.76 5.56 2.47
N ILE A 278 -14.31 5.63 1.26
CA ILE A 278 -15.31 6.64 0.90
C ILE A 278 -16.67 5.98 0.66
N ARG A 279 -17.73 6.55 1.24
CA ARG A 279 -19.12 6.15 1.02
C ARG A 279 -19.86 7.23 0.23
N GLN A 280 -20.47 6.86 -0.89
CA GLN A 280 -21.17 7.81 -1.79
C GLN A 280 -22.65 7.40 -1.99
N GLN A 281 -23.56 8.37 -1.99
CA GLN A 281 -25.00 8.12 -2.26
C GLN A 281 -25.30 7.79 -3.73
N GLN A 282 -24.46 8.27 -4.64
CA GLN A 282 -24.46 7.91 -6.05
C GLN A 282 -23.00 7.85 -6.53
N PRO A 283 -22.63 6.94 -7.43
CA PRO A 283 -21.28 6.92 -7.99
C PRO A 283 -21.02 8.22 -8.74
N LEU A 284 -19.82 8.80 -8.57
CA LEU A 284 -19.38 10.07 -9.17
C LEU A 284 -19.66 10.29 -10.68
N LEU A 285 -19.83 9.20 -11.42
CA LEU A 285 -20.42 9.18 -12.76
C LEU A 285 -21.46 8.06 -12.79
N GLN A 286 -22.58 8.28 -13.49
CA GLN A 286 -23.41 7.14 -13.91
C GLN A 286 -22.49 6.15 -14.65
N PRO A 287 -22.50 4.86 -14.31
CA PRO A 287 -21.66 3.89 -14.98
C PRO A 287 -21.96 3.94 -16.49
N SER A 288 -20.91 4.01 -17.32
CA SER A 288 -21.07 3.81 -18.77
C SER A 288 -21.89 2.54 -19.03
N THR A 289 -22.61 2.43 -20.15
CA THR A 289 -23.43 1.24 -20.44
C THR A 289 -22.66 -0.08 -20.33
N ALA A 290 -21.34 -0.07 -20.59
CA ALA A 290 -20.44 -1.19 -20.34
C ALA A 290 -20.16 -1.45 -18.85
N SER A 291 -19.94 -0.40 -18.04
CA SER A 291 -19.73 -0.48 -16.59
C SER A 291 -21.01 -0.87 -15.84
N ALA A 292 -22.17 -0.37 -16.27
CA ALA A 292 -23.49 -0.78 -15.80
C ALA A 292 -23.77 -2.25 -16.14
N ALA A 293 -23.50 -2.68 -17.38
CA ALA A 293 -23.63 -4.08 -17.79
C ALA A 293 -22.68 -5.01 -17.01
N LEU A 294 -21.43 -4.60 -16.77
CA LEU A 294 -20.48 -5.34 -15.92
C LEU A 294 -20.96 -5.44 -14.47
N THR A 295 -21.55 -4.38 -13.92
CA THR A 295 -22.10 -4.36 -12.55
C THR A 295 -23.33 -5.27 -12.45
N ALA A 296 -24.25 -5.20 -13.42
CA ALA A 296 -25.42 -6.07 -13.51
C ALA A 296 -25.03 -7.55 -13.72
N LEU A 297 -24.05 -7.84 -14.58
CA LEU A 297 -23.48 -9.18 -14.75
C LEU A 297 -22.84 -9.68 -13.47
N ARG A 298 -22.05 -8.87 -12.76
CA ARG A 298 -21.46 -9.24 -11.46
C ARG A 298 -22.54 -9.57 -10.43
N ALA A 299 -23.56 -8.74 -10.28
CA ALA A 299 -24.69 -9.01 -9.38
C ALA A 299 -25.43 -10.31 -9.74
N ALA A 300 -25.59 -10.61 -11.03
CA ALA A 300 -26.17 -11.88 -11.50
C ALA A 300 -25.27 -13.10 -11.22
N PHE A 301 -23.95 -12.95 -11.26
CA PHE A 301 -22.99 -14.04 -11.03
C PHE A 301 -22.64 -14.29 -9.57
N THR A 302 -22.70 -13.30 -8.69
CA THR A 302 -22.37 -13.48 -7.25
C THR A 302 -23.53 -14.02 -6.42
N GLY A 303 -24.73 -14.14 -6.99
CA GLY A 303 -25.94 -14.56 -6.27
C GLY A 303 -26.41 -13.55 -5.21
N MET A 304 -25.73 -12.42 -5.07
CA MET A 304 -26.16 -11.30 -4.25
C MET A 304 -27.25 -10.55 -5.01
N SER A 305 -28.48 -11.01 -4.86
CA SER A 305 -29.65 -10.22 -5.20
C SER A 305 -29.57 -8.90 -4.44
N VAL A 306 -29.29 -7.82 -5.16
CA VAL A 306 -29.82 -6.52 -4.78
C VAL A 306 -31.33 -6.67 -4.91
N GLN A 307 -31.99 -7.04 -3.81
CA GLN A 307 -33.42 -6.80 -3.70
C GLN A 307 -33.56 -5.29 -3.77
N ASP A 308 -34.21 -4.82 -4.83
CA ASP A 308 -34.49 -3.42 -5.10
C ASP A 308 -35.64 -2.97 -4.19
N ASP A 309 -35.41 -3.09 -2.88
CA ASP A 309 -36.39 -2.80 -1.85
C ASP A 309 -36.61 -1.29 -1.87
N SER A 310 -37.80 -0.89 -2.31
CA SER A 310 -38.08 0.44 -2.85
C SER A 310 -38.24 1.51 -1.76
N SER A 311 -37.56 1.33 -0.63
CA SER A 311 -37.56 2.19 0.55
C SER A 311 -36.44 3.23 0.53
N SER A 312 -36.46 4.12 -0.47
CA SER A 312 -35.98 5.52 -0.43
C SER A 312 -34.70 5.89 0.37
N GLY A 313 -33.73 4.98 0.48
CA GLY A 313 -32.45 5.19 1.16
C GLY A 313 -31.37 4.50 0.35
N GLY A 314 -30.75 5.25 -0.59
CA GLY A 314 -29.79 4.69 -1.54
C GLY A 314 -28.64 3.98 -0.84
N VAL A 315 -28.37 2.74 -1.26
CA VAL A 315 -27.23 1.94 -0.76
C VAL A 315 -25.94 2.71 -1.06
N LEU A 316 -25.25 3.14 0.01
CA LEU A 316 -23.98 3.85 -0.13
C LEU A 316 -22.92 2.91 -0.73
N GLU A 317 -22.45 3.20 -1.94
CA GLU A 317 -21.33 2.46 -2.51
C GLU A 317 -20.07 2.79 -1.69
N CYS A 318 -19.39 1.76 -1.20
CA CYS A 318 -18.17 1.87 -0.40
C CYS A 318 -16.95 1.57 -1.28
N GLU A 319 -16.11 2.58 -1.50
CA GLU A 319 -14.88 2.45 -2.27
C GLU A 319 -13.65 2.59 -1.36
N VAL A 320 -12.60 1.83 -1.65
CA VAL A 320 -11.26 2.07 -1.10
C VAL A 320 -10.71 3.38 -1.67
N VAL A 321 -9.98 4.18 -0.89
CA VAL A 321 -9.27 5.37 -1.37
C VAL A 321 -7.76 5.16 -1.22
N GLU A 322 -7.03 5.44 -2.30
CA GLU A 322 -5.56 5.34 -2.36
C GLU A 322 -4.97 6.60 -3.02
N VAL A 323 -4.05 7.29 -2.33
CA VAL A 323 -3.49 8.58 -2.73
C VAL A 323 -2.06 8.44 -3.25
N LYS A 324 -1.86 8.75 -4.53
CA LYS A 324 -0.53 8.80 -5.15
C LYS A 324 -0.13 10.24 -5.49
N ASN A 325 0.43 10.90 -4.48
CA ASN A 325 1.01 12.25 -4.58
C ASN A 325 2.24 12.30 -5.52
N THR A 326 2.15 13.07 -6.61
CA THR A 326 3.27 13.38 -7.48
C THR A 326 4.26 14.27 -6.76
N CYS A 327 5.44 13.74 -6.47
CA CYS A 327 6.58 14.53 -6.01
C CYS A 327 7.19 15.36 -7.17
N PRO A 328 7.50 16.65 -7.01
CA PRO A 328 8.14 17.48 -8.05
C PRO A 328 9.67 17.36 -8.06
N PHE A 329 10.30 16.80 -7.01
CA PHE A 329 11.76 16.69 -6.93
C PHE A 329 12.29 15.58 -7.85
N ARG A 330 13.27 15.93 -8.68
CA ARG A 330 13.94 15.02 -9.63
C ARG A 330 15.44 15.07 -9.40
N GLN A 331 16.07 13.91 -9.44
CA GLN A 331 17.52 13.77 -9.55
C GLN A 331 17.83 13.44 -11.01
N GLN A 332 18.69 14.23 -11.63
CA GLN A 332 19.23 13.97 -12.96
C GLN A 332 20.69 13.54 -12.81
N SER A 333 20.98 12.32 -13.26
CA SER A 333 22.35 11.84 -13.40
C SER A 333 22.90 12.30 -14.74
N GLY A 334 24.11 12.85 -14.74
CA GLY A 334 24.85 13.22 -15.95
C GLY A 334 26.35 13.07 -15.72
N LEU A 335 27.13 13.50 -16.72
CA LEU A 335 28.58 13.58 -16.62
C LEU A 335 29.00 15.06 -16.59
N THR A 336 30.03 15.37 -15.81
CA THR A 336 30.76 16.65 -15.92
C THR A 336 31.48 16.76 -17.26
N LYS A 337 31.93 17.97 -17.62
CA LYS A 337 32.84 18.19 -18.78
C LYS A 337 34.13 17.34 -18.74
N LYS A 338 34.47 16.74 -17.59
CA LYS A 338 35.63 15.85 -17.38
C LYS A 338 35.23 14.37 -17.25
N GLY A 339 34.05 13.97 -17.74
CA GLY A 339 33.57 12.58 -17.72
C GLY A 339 33.19 12.03 -16.33
N LYS A 340 33.41 12.77 -15.24
CA LYS A 340 33.02 12.32 -13.87
C LYS A 340 31.51 12.37 -13.69
N PRO A 341 30.87 11.39 -13.01
CA PRO A 341 29.46 11.45 -12.65
C PRO A 341 29.11 12.73 -11.87
N ARG A 342 27.96 13.31 -12.18
CA ARG A 342 27.35 14.44 -11.46
C ARG A 342 25.85 14.20 -11.33
N SER A 343 25.34 14.31 -10.12
CA SER A 343 23.91 14.52 -9.89
C SER A 343 23.60 16.02 -9.89
N SER A 344 22.55 16.40 -10.59
CA SER A 344 21.83 17.66 -10.34
C SER A 344 20.45 17.33 -9.79
N TYR A 345 19.90 18.25 -8.98
CA TYR A 345 18.51 18.21 -8.56
C TYR A 345 17.76 19.30 -9.30
N LEU A 346 16.55 18.98 -9.76
CA LEU A 346 15.66 19.92 -10.42
C LEU A 346 14.25 19.76 -9.88
N LEU A 347 13.53 20.88 -9.83
CA LEU A 347 12.12 20.95 -9.50
C LEU A 347 11.34 20.90 -10.80
N ARG A 348 10.55 19.83 -11.00
CA ARG A 348 9.64 19.68 -12.14
C ARG A 348 8.46 18.83 -11.72
N ASP A 349 7.32 19.47 -11.54
CA ASP A 349 6.05 18.76 -11.38
C ASP A 349 5.56 18.32 -12.78
N PRO A 350 5.46 17.00 -13.07
CA PRO A 350 4.87 16.49 -14.31
C PRO A 350 3.33 16.43 -14.25
N GLY A 351 2.73 16.85 -13.14
CA GLY A 351 1.30 16.78 -12.90
C GLY A 351 0.79 15.44 -12.38
N PRO A 352 -0.54 15.28 -12.26
CA PRO A 352 -1.15 14.02 -11.87
C PRO A 352 -0.89 12.95 -12.93
N ARG A 353 -0.95 11.67 -12.52
CA ARG A 353 -0.82 10.56 -13.47
C ARG A 353 -1.97 10.58 -14.48
N GLN A 354 -1.67 10.09 -15.67
CA GLN A 354 -2.60 9.91 -16.79
C GLN A 354 -3.02 8.43 -16.96
N LYS A 355 -2.51 7.54 -16.09
CA LYS A 355 -2.88 6.12 -16.00
C LYS A 355 -2.42 5.52 -14.66
N ILE A 356 -3.10 4.47 -14.21
CA ILE A 356 -2.66 3.63 -13.09
C ILE A 356 -1.37 2.89 -13.48
N SER A 357 -0.45 2.71 -12.52
CA SER A 357 0.74 1.87 -12.71
C SER A 357 0.41 0.40 -12.45
N GLN A 358 1.01 -0.51 -13.22
CA GLN A 358 0.91 -1.96 -13.06
C GLN A 358 1.24 -2.41 -11.62
N THR A 359 2.16 -1.69 -10.95
CA THR A 359 2.55 -1.98 -9.56
C THR A 359 1.52 -1.57 -8.51
N TRP A 360 0.46 -0.86 -8.89
CA TRP A 360 -0.63 -0.47 -8.00
C TRP A 360 -1.85 -1.38 -8.14
N VAL A 361 -1.95 -2.18 -9.21
CA VAL A 361 -3.07 -3.11 -9.42
C VAL A 361 -3.20 -4.10 -8.26
N THR A 362 -2.11 -4.78 -7.93
CA THR A 362 -2.04 -5.74 -6.81
C THR A 362 -2.36 -5.08 -5.47
N GLN A 363 -1.88 -3.85 -5.25
CA GLN A 363 -2.18 -3.06 -4.06
C GLN A 363 -3.70 -2.81 -3.92
N LEU A 364 -4.32 -2.21 -4.94
CA LEU A 364 -5.75 -1.88 -4.94
C LEU A 364 -6.63 -3.13 -4.81
N GLN A 365 -6.26 -4.23 -5.48
CA GLN A 365 -6.99 -5.50 -5.37
C GLN A 365 -6.87 -6.11 -3.97
N LEU A 366 -5.70 -6.07 -3.32
CA LEU A 366 -5.56 -6.51 -1.93
C LEU A 366 -6.34 -5.61 -0.94
N GLU A 367 -6.38 -4.30 -1.19
CA GLU A 367 -7.17 -3.36 -0.39
C GLU A 367 -8.68 -3.65 -0.51
N MET A 368 -9.19 -3.86 -1.72
CA MET A 368 -10.57 -4.29 -1.96
C MET A 368 -10.85 -5.70 -1.42
N LEU A 369 -9.86 -6.58 -1.28
CA LEU A 369 -10.01 -7.89 -0.63
C LEU A 369 -10.06 -7.78 0.91
N ALA A 370 -9.30 -6.85 1.50
CA ALA A 370 -9.23 -6.63 2.94
C ALA A 370 -10.33 -5.71 3.50
N ALA A 371 -10.90 -4.84 2.67
CA ALA A 371 -11.97 -3.90 3.02
C ALA A 371 -13.31 -4.31 2.40
N PRO A 372 -14.46 -3.84 2.93
CA PRO A 372 -15.78 -4.13 2.37
C PRO A 372 -16.07 -3.24 1.13
N ALA A 373 -15.26 -3.39 0.07
CA ALA A 373 -15.31 -2.55 -1.13
C ALA A 373 -15.28 -3.38 -2.43
N GLN A 374 -16.05 -2.93 -3.43
CA GLN A 374 -16.08 -3.52 -4.78
C GLN A 374 -15.29 -2.71 -5.82
N SER A 375 -14.86 -1.51 -5.44
CA SER A 375 -14.03 -0.62 -6.23
C SER A 375 -13.03 0.15 -5.35
N ALA A 376 -12.02 0.72 -6.00
CA ALA A 376 -11.05 1.60 -5.38
C ALA A 376 -10.86 2.87 -6.23
N LEU A 377 -10.89 4.02 -5.57
CA LEU A 377 -10.52 5.32 -6.12
C LEU A 377 -9.03 5.58 -5.89
N LEU A 378 -8.23 5.51 -6.96
CA LEU A 378 -6.84 5.97 -6.94
C LEU A 378 -6.77 7.46 -7.29
N VAL A 379 -6.47 8.29 -6.29
CA VAL A 379 -6.30 9.73 -6.44
C VAL A 379 -4.85 10.04 -6.75
N SER A 380 -4.53 10.34 -8.00
CA SER A 380 -3.22 10.88 -8.34
C SER A 380 -3.25 12.41 -8.29
N ARG A 381 -2.57 12.98 -7.30
CA ARG A 381 -2.59 14.41 -7.01
C ARG A 381 -1.22 15.05 -7.24
N SER A 382 -1.19 16.16 -7.96
CA SER A 382 -0.04 17.07 -8.09
C SER A 382 -0.27 18.27 -7.19
N ALA A 383 0.81 18.87 -6.69
CA ALA A 383 0.68 20.10 -5.94
C ALA A 383 0.26 21.27 -6.83
N SER A 384 0.90 21.48 -7.99
CA SER A 384 0.62 22.66 -8.84
C SER A 384 -0.27 22.41 -10.07
N GLN A 385 -0.61 21.15 -10.39
CA GLN A 385 -1.32 20.77 -11.63
C GLN A 385 -2.64 20.02 -11.37
N GLY A 386 -3.21 20.13 -10.17
CA GLY A 386 -4.48 19.48 -9.81
C GLY A 386 -4.41 17.98 -9.62
N MET A 387 -5.52 17.27 -9.81
CA MET A 387 -5.62 15.83 -9.60
C MET A 387 -6.35 15.07 -10.71
N THR A 388 -6.06 13.78 -10.82
CA THR A 388 -6.83 12.79 -11.58
C THR A 388 -7.29 11.69 -10.64
N ILE A 389 -8.59 11.42 -10.62
CA ILE A 389 -9.20 10.32 -9.87
C ILE A 389 -9.49 9.18 -10.85
N PHE A 390 -8.94 8.00 -10.57
CA PHE A 390 -9.21 6.78 -11.31
C PHE A 390 -10.06 5.82 -10.49
N ARG A 391 -10.98 5.07 -11.10
CA ARG A 391 -11.68 3.93 -10.48
C ARG A 391 -11.14 2.62 -11.03
N MET A 392 -10.78 1.71 -10.14
CA MET A 392 -10.51 0.31 -10.43
C MET A 392 -11.58 -0.55 -9.78
N TRP A 393 -12.18 -1.46 -10.54
CA TRP A 393 -13.09 -2.46 -10.00
C TRP A 393 -12.33 -3.67 -9.44
N ARG A 394 -12.89 -4.28 -8.41
CA ARG A 394 -12.47 -5.59 -7.90
C ARG A 394 -12.60 -6.64 -9.00
N ASP A 395 -11.58 -7.49 -9.14
CA ASP A 395 -11.52 -8.55 -10.13
C ASP A 395 -11.30 -9.90 -9.42
N GLU A 396 -12.36 -10.69 -9.35
CA GLU A 396 -12.39 -11.97 -8.64
C GLU A 396 -11.51 -13.06 -9.28
N GLU A 397 -11.30 -13.00 -10.59
CA GLU A 397 -10.39 -13.91 -11.27
C GLU A 397 -8.94 -13.52 -10.98
N TYR A 398 -8.63 -12.22 -11.04
CA TYR A 398 -7.32 -11.70 -10.67
C TYR A 398 -6.96 -12.03 -9.22
N LEU A 399 -7.89 -11.83 -8.27
CA LEU A 399 -7.69 -12.16 -6.87
C LEU A 399 -7.42 -13.66 -6.67
N ARG A 400 -8.18 -14.54 -7.33
CA ARG A 400 -7.95 -15.99 -7.28
C ARG A 400 -6.56 -16.38 -7.78
N ILE A 401 -6.12 -15.81 -8.90
CA ILE A 401 -4.79 -16.06 -9.48
C ILE A 401 -3.69 -15.50 -8.58
N MET A 402 -3.86 -14.27 -8.07
CA MET A 402 -2.92 -13.61 -7.15
C MET A 402 -2.73 -14.45 -5.87
N LEU A 403 -3.82 -14.87 -5.23
CA LEU A 403 -3.80 -15.72 -4.04
C LEU A 403 -3.14 -17.07 -4.34
N GLY A 404 -3.35 -17.66 -5.52
CA GLY A 404 -2.66 -18.88 -5.96
C GLY A 404 -1.13 -18.73 -5.92
N TYR A 405 -0.58 -17.65 -6.48
CA TYR A 405 0.86 -17.38 -6.43
C TYR A 405 1.38 -17.10 -5.01
N LEU A 406 0.61 -16.40 -4.18
CA LEU A 406 0.95 -16.18 -2.77
C LEU A 406 0.98 -17.48 -1.97
N SER A 407 0.04 -18.40 -2.23
CA SER A 407 0.01 -19.71 -1.60
C SER A 407 1.24 -20.54 -1.99
N ILE A 408 1.61 -20.57 -3.28
CA ILE A 408 2.86 -21.22 -3.74
C ILE A 408 4.08 -20.63 -3.04
N PHE A 409 4.20 -19.29 -3.00
CA PHE A 409 5.31 -18.60 -2.32
C PHE A 409 5.39 -18.97 -0.83
N TYR A 410 4.27 -18.89 -0.11
CA TYR A 410 4.23 -19.12 1.32
C TYR A 410 4.51 -20.59 1.67
N THR A 411 3.78 -21.52 1.05
CA THR A 411 3.89 -22.96 1.35
C THR A 411 5.18 -23.60 0.87
N SER A 412 5.75 -23.15 -0.26
CA SER A 412 6.95 -23.76 -0.82
C SER A 412 8.25 -23.17 -0.27
N PHE A 413 8.23 -21.93 0.23
CA PHE A 413 9.44 -21.22 0.63
C PHE A 413 9.38 -20.76 2.09
N VAL A 414 8.38 -19.97 2.48
CA VAL A 414 8.28 -19.40 3.83
C VAL A 414 8.10 -20.49 4.90
N LEU A 415 7.06 -21.33 4.77
CA LEU A 415 6.79 -22.41 5.75
C LEU A 415 7.93 -23.43 5.83
N LYS A 416 8.63 -23.68 4.72
CA LYS A 416 9.80 -24.57 4.66
C LYS A 416 11.11 -23.89 5.12
N ARG A 417 11.08 -22.58 5.41
CA ARG A 417 12.25 -21.73 5.71
C ARG A 417 13.35 -21.82 4.65
N GLN A 418 12.96 -21.99 3.39
CA GLN A 418 13.85 -22.04 2.24
C GLN A 418 13.76 -20.73 1.44
N PRO A 419 14.86 -19.98 1.27
CA PRO A 419 14.86 -18.75 0.48
C PRO A 419 14.38 -18.97 -0.96
N PRO A 420 13.52 -18.11 -1.51
CA PRO A 420 13.03 -18.26 -2.87
C PRO A 420 14.16 -18.09 -3.92
N PRO A 421 14.15 -18.89 -4.99
CA PRO A 421 15.05 -18.71 -6.14
C PRO A 421 14.74 -17.41 -6.87
N SER A 422 15.67 -16.98 -7.74
CA SER A 422 15.45 -15.84 -8.64
C SER A 422 14.60 -16.24 -9.85
N ASN A 423 13.71 -15.34 -10.27
CA ASN A 423 12.66 -15.54 -11.25
C ASN A 423 11.66 -16.62 -10.79
N LEU A 424 11.15 -16.45 -9.57
CA LEU A 424 10.38 -17.41 -8.77
C LEU A 424 9.28 -18.14 -9.56
N PHE A 425 8.45 -17.39 -10.28
CA PHE A 425 7.30 -17.91 -11.03
C PHE A 425 7.53 -18.01 -12.53
N LEU A 426 8.76 -17.80 -13.01
CA LEU A 426 9.03 -17.68 -14.44
C LEU A 426 8.71 -18.93 -15.27
N ASN A 427 8.96 -20.10 -14.70
CA ASN A 427 8.70 -21.39 -15.35
C ASN A 427 7.26 -21.87 -15.12
N HIS A 428 6.46 -21.11 -14.37
CA HIS A 428 5.07 -21.42 -14.11
C HIS A 428 4.24 -21.01 -15.35
N PRO A 429 3.44 -21.92 -15.95
CA PRO A 429 2.81 -21.70 -17.25
C PRO A 429 1.97 -20.41 -17.27
N ASP A 430 1.09 -20.26 -16.28
CA ASP A 430 0.09 -19.18 -16.27
C ASP A 430 0.59 -17.85 -15.69
N TYR A 431 1.84 -17.76 -15.23
CA TYR A 431 2.36 -16.51 -14.64
C TYR A 431 2.46 -15.42 -15.72
N GLN A 432 2.62 -15.81 -16.98
CA GLN A 432 2.55 -14.90 -18.12
C GLN A 432 1.16 -14.28 -18.28
N HIS A 433 0.10 -15.08 -18.09
CA HIS A 433 -1.29 -14.62 -18.13
C HIS A 433 -1.58 -13.66 -16.97
N PHE A 434 -1.13 -13.97 -15.75
CA PHE A 434 -1.27 -13.09 -14.59
C PHE A 434 -0.65 -11.70 -14.81
N LEU A 435 0.53 -11.62 -15.42
CA LEU A 435 1.16 -10.35 -15.77
C LEU A 435 0.42 -9.60 -16.89
N GLN A 436 -0.22 -10.31 -17.83
CA GLN A 436 -1.07 -9.71 -18.86
C GLN A 436 -2.40 -9.19 -18.29
N HIS A 437 -3.04 -9.94 -17.39
CA HIS A 437 -4.25 -9.50 -16.67
C HIS A 437 -3.96 -8.27 -15.79
N THR A 438 -2.79 -8.23 -15.14
CA THR A 438 -2.28 -7.04 -14.43
C THR A 438 -2.19 -5.82 -15.37
N LEU A 439 -1.67 -6.02 -16.59
CA LEU A 439 -1.60 -4.95 -17.60
C LEU A 439 -2.99 -4.50 -18.06
N ALA A 440 -3.92 -5.44 -18.29
CA ALA A 440 -5.29 -5.15 -18.69
C ALA A 440 -6.02 -4.31 -17.64
N LEU A 441 -5.97 -4.69 -16.36
CA LEU A 441 -6.55 -3.91 -15.26
C LEU A 441 -5.89 -2.53 -15.11
N SER A 442 -4.57 -2.44 -15.30
CA SER A 442 -3.84 -1.16 -15.28
C SER A 442 -4.22 -0.22 -16.43
N GLN A 443 -4.73 -0.75 -17.55
CA GLN A 443 -5.13 0.00 -18.75
C GLN A 443 -6.64 0.29 -18.79
N GLY A 444 -7.46 -0.63 -18.27
CA GLY A 444 -8.92 -0.53 -18.21
C GLY A 444 -9.47 0.22 -16.98
N ALA A 445 -8.60 0.76 -16.14
CA ALA A 445 -9.01 1.63 -15.03
C ALA A 445 -9.67 2.91 -15.58
N GLU A 446 -10.88 3.19 -15.11
CA GLU A 446 -11.71 4.33 -15.54
C GLU A 446 -11.13 5.63 -14.98
N VAL A 447 -11.11 6.70 -15.78
CA VAL A 447 -10.89 8.06 -15.26
C VAL A 447 -12.25 8.59 -14.84
N VAL A 448 -12.45 8.77 -13.53
CA VAL A 448 -13.71 9.30 -12.98
C VAL A 448 -13.74 10.82 -13.08
N LEU A 449 -12.63 11.49 -12.76
CA LEU A 449 -12.57 12.94 -12.71
C LEU A 449 -11.16 13.48 -12.93
N HIS A 450 -11.07 14.57 -13.68
CA HIS A 450 -9.91 15.47 -13.69
C HIS A 450 -10.31 16.77 -12.98
N VAL A 451 -9.58 17.16 -11.94
CA VAL A 451 -9.77 18.44 -11.24
C VAL A 451 -8.60 19.35 -11.62
N PRO A 452 -8.81 20.37 -12.47
CA PRO A 452 -7.74 21.26 -12.92
C PRO A 452 -7.30 22.24 -11.81
N PRO A 453 -6.04 22.71 -11.81
CA PRO A 453 -5.42 23.43 -10.68
C PRO A 453 -6.13 24.72 -10.27
N GLU A 454 -6.90 25.35 -11.17
CA GLU A 454 -7.69 26.55 -10.92
C GLU A 454 -8.94 26.28 -10.05
N THR A 455 -9.44 25.04 -10.09
CA THR A 455 -10.62 24.60 -9.32
C THR A 455 -10.24 23.91 -8.00
N MET A 456 -8.96 23.62 -7.79
CA MET A 456 -8.48 22.99 -6.56
C MET A 456 -8.68 23.94 -5.37
N PRO A 457 -9.33 23.48 -4.28
CA PRO A 457 -9.48 24.31 -3.10
C PRO A 457 -8.11 24.64 -2.49
N GLN A 458 -7.98 25.84 -1.94
CA GLN A 458 -6.75 26.32 -1.30
C GLN A 458 -6.94 26.30 0.21
N ALA A 459 -6.15 25.47 0.90
CA ALA A 459 -6.08 25.48 2.35
C ALA A 459 -5.48 26.79 2.88
N LEU A 460 -5.81 27.16 4.12
CA LEU A 460 -5.24 28.34 4.76
C LEU A 460 -3.74 28.14 5.00
N GLY A 461 -2.91 29.05 4.48
CA GLY A 461 -1.46 28.90 4.54
C GLY A 461 -0.86 27.95 3.49
N ASP A 462 -1.58 27.69 2.39
CA ASP A 462 -1.08 26.94 1.24
C ASP A 462 0.24 27.50 0.67
N LEU A 463 1.35 26.85 1.03
CA LEU A 463 2.70 27.22 0.60
C LEU A 463 3.04 26.79 -0.84
N ARG A 464 2.09 26.35 -1.67
CA ARG A 464 2.34 25.96 -3.08
C ARG A 464 2.95 27.07 -3.95
N THR A 465 3.04 28.32 -3.47
CA THR A 465 3.68 29.45 -4.15
C THR A 465 5.14 29.20 -4.57
N PHE A 466 5.91 28.34 -3.90
CA PHE A 466 7.29 28.02 -4.35
C PHE A 466 7.34 27.07 -5.58
N LEU A 467 6.21 26.54 -6.03
CA LEU A 467 6.09 25.66 -7.19
C LEU A 467 5.56 26.37 -8.45
N LYS A 468 5.27 27.67 -8.37
CA LYS A 468 4.76 28.51 -9.47
C LYS A 468 5.90 29.31 -10.09
#